data_AF-A0A2W4UFT5-F1
#
_entry.id   AF-A0A2W4UFT5-F1
#
_cell.length_a   1.000
_cell.length_b   1.000
_cell.length_c   1.000
_cell.angle_alpha   90.00
_cell.angle_beta   90.00
_cell.angle_gamma   90.00
#
_symmetry.space_group_name_H-M   'P 1'
#
loop_
_entity.id
_entity.type
_entity.pdbx_description
1 polymer ?
#
loop_
_entity_poly.entity_id
_entity_poly.type
_entity_poly.pdbx_seq_one_letter_code
_entity_poly.pdbx_strand_id
1 'polypeptide(L)'
;MTERLLRTLWRHRPAVLMLAIVASNAAPASARKAQPVSPPAPVSAPATPEQRAAILAAIDAAIAAGRLDSARSMIGRTLPIDPSPEFQLRLAELALASGDIAGAGAQFTELAAEPTLAARAQQGLGLARLRQGNLPAATAAIEAALAAEPGLLRAWNARGVIADRQRDWPAADKAYAAVLAIDPRSVAALTNRGYSRSLRALYAKAETDLAAAAAIDPASSITQTNLRFARAMQGRYRDAFSGSTKETLANDLNTVGFAAMARGDTEAAETYFNRAMSLNTRFDRVAWANIEYLRSHRKTQLDPDSVLAGDRSPGPTPRR
;
A
#
# COMPACT_ATOMS: atom_id res chain seq x y z
N MET A 1 7.06 -7.00 -27.84
CA MET A 1 6.76 -7.92 -26.71
C MET A 1 5.53 -7.37 -25.99
N THR A 2 4.41 -8.09 -25.96
CA THR A 2 3.07 -7.47 -25.84
C THR A 2 2.50 -7.39 -24.42
N GLU A 3 1.52 -6.51 -24.26
CA GLU A 3 0.70 -6.25 -23.05
C GLU A 3 0.22 -7.52 -22.31
N ARG A 4 0.07 -8.64 -23.04
CA ARG A 4 -0.29 -9.96 -22.50
C ARG A 4 0.75 -10.50 -21.50
N LEU A 5 2.05 -10.28 -21.74
CA LEU A 5 3.13 -10.69 -20.82
C LEU A 5 3.08 -9.91 -19.51
N LEU A 6 2.85 -8.59 -19.58
CA LEU A 6 2.63 -7.76 -18.40
C LEU A 6 1.41 -8.27 -17.61
N ARG A 7 0.27 -8.56 -18.27
CA ARG A 7 -0.91 -9.12 -17.59
C ARG A 7 -0.61 -10.44 -16.88
N THR A 8 0.20 -11.35 -17.43
CA THR A 8 0.56 -12.63 -16.79
C THR A 8 1.52 -12.46 -15.61
N LEU A 9 2.57 -11.63 -15.77
CA LEU A 9 3.51 -11.29 -14.69
C LEU A 9 2.80 -10.66 -13.49
N TRP A 10 1.90 -9.70 -13.76
CA TRP A 10 1.10 -9.03 -12.73
C TRP A 10 0.07 -9.95 -12.06
N ARG A 11 -0.43 -10.98 -12.77
CA ARG A 11 -1.38 -11.96 -12.21
C ARG A 11 -0.76 -12.90 -11.18
N HIS A 12 0.55 -13.14 -11.26
CA HIS A 12 1.22 -14.14 -10.44
C HIS A 12 2.21 -13.59 -9.41
N ARG A 13 2.65 -12.32 -9.51
CA ARG A 13 3.65 -11.74 -8.58
C ARG A 13 3.35 -10.28 -8.20
N PRO A 14 2.49 -10.04 -7.19
CA PRO A 14 2.10 -8.69 -6.77
C PRO A 14 3.12 -7.96 -5.87
N ALA A 15 4.24 -8.60 -5.51
CA ALA A 15 5.07 -8.19 -4.37
C ALA A 15 5.90 -6.89 -4.57
N VAL A 16 5.98 -6.34 -5.78
CA VAL A 16 6.93 -5.26 -6.11
C VAL A 16 6.30 -3.85 -6.08
N LEU A 17 4.98 -3.74 -6.23
CA LEU A 17 4.30 -2.44 -6.21
C LEU A 17 3.22 -2.45 -5.11
N MET A 18 3.42 -1.64 -4.07
CA MET A 18 2.56 -1.64 -2.89
C MET A 18 1.71 -0.37 -2.80
N LEU A 19 0.43 -0.53 -2.48
CA LEU A 19 -0.54 0.56 -2.35
C LEU A 19 -0.81 0.86 -0.87
N ALA A 20 -0.80 2.13 -0.47
CA ALA A 20 -1.00 2.53 0.92
C ALA A 20 -2.50 2.68 1.24
N ILE A 21 -3.15 1.57 1.60
CA ILE A 21 -4.59 1.50 1.94
C ILE A 21 -4.85 1.93 3.41
N VAL A 22 -4.32 3.12 3.77
CA VAL A 22 -4.42 3.80 5.09
C VAL A 22 -3.80 2.96 6.24
N ALA A 23 -3.32 3.46 7.38
CA ALA A 23 -3.09 4.83 7.87
C ALA A 23 -1.63 5.28 7.54
N SER A 24 -1.10 6.42 8.00
CA SER A 24 -1.63 7.45 8.90
C SER A 24 -1.41 8.87 8.38
N ASN A 25 -2.03 9.85 9.04
CA ASN A 25 -1.55 11.23 9.02
C ASN A 25 -0.27 11.31 9.85
N ALA A 26 0.82 10.74 9.33
CA ALA A 26 2.15 11.12 9.78
C ALA A 26 2.36 12.58 9.33
N ALA A 27 2.22 13.52 10.26
CA ALA A 27 2.95 14.76 10.15
C ALA A 27 4.44 14.41 9.92
N PRO A 28 5.19 15.18 9.11
CA PRO A 28 6.59 14.89 8.79
C PRO A 28 7.41 14.53 10.03
N ALA A 29 8.42 13.68 9.83
CA ALA A 29 9.41 13.36 10.83
C ALA A 29 10.36 14.54 11.19
N SER A 30 9.86 15.78 11.19
CA SER A 30 10.34 16.84 12.07
C SER A 30 9.85 16.58 13.50
N ALA A 31 10.12 15.38 14.00
CA ALA A 31 10.00 15.06 15.41
C ALA A 31 11.11 15.81 16.16
N ARG A 32 10.83 17.08 16.48
CA ARG A 32 11.13 17.57 17.84
C ARG A 32 10.68 16.42 18.74
N LYS A 33 11.58 15.84 19.56
CA LYS A 33 11.23 14.74 20.47
C LYS A 33 10.00 15.17 21.26
N ALA A 34 8.81 14.78 20.81
CA ALA A 34 7.59 15.04 21.54
C ALA A 34 7.77 14.22 22.80
N GLN A 35 7.92 14.92 23.94
CA GLN A 35 7.97 14.23 25.22
C GLN A 35 6.78 13.26 25.24
N PRO A 36 6.98 12.02 25.70
CA PRO A 36 5.87 11.08 25.79
C PRO A 36 4.78 11.77 26.61
N VAL A 37 3.68 12.12 25.95
CA VAL A 37 2.55 12.75 26.62
C VAL A 37 2.06 11.69 27.59
N SER A 38 2.36 11.90 28.88
CA SER A 38 2.01 10.95 29.92
C SER A 38 0.52 10.68 29.79
N PRO A 39 0.09 9.40 29.74
CA PRO A 39 -1.34 9.10 29.65
C PRO A 39 -2.04 9.81 30.81
N PRO A 40 -3.16 10.51 30.58
CA PRO A 40 -3.84 11.25 31.63
C PRO A 40 -4.17 10.33 32.81
N ALA A 41 -4.23 10.92 34.00
CA ALA A 41 -4.53 10.21 35.24
C ALA A 41 -5.83 9.39 35.08
N PRO A 42 -5.94 8.21 35.75
CA PRO A 42 -7.18 7.42 35.69
C PRO A 42 -8.37 8.28 36.13
N VAL A 43 -9.33 8.44 35.23
CA VAL A 43 -10.59 9.14 35.53
C VAL A 43 -11.48 8.19 36.33
N SER A 44 -11.95 8.63 37.50
CA SER A 44 -12.82 7.83 38.39
C SER A 44 -14.32 8.08 38.18
N ALA A 45 -14.65 8.88 37.15
CA ALA A 45 -15.99 9.27 36.74
C ALA A 45 -15.96 9.53 35.21
N PRO A 46 -17.12 9.66 34.53
CA PRO A 46 -17.17 10.05 33.12
C PRO A 46 -16.38 11.35 32.88
N ALA A 47 -15.62 11.39 31.79
CA ALA A 47 -14.73 12.51 31.50
C ALA A 47 -15.51 13.79 31.21
N THR A 48 -15.05 14.94 31.70
CA THR A 48 -15.59 16.25 31.25
C THR A 48 -15.37 16.42 29.73
N PRO A 49 -16.11 17.30 29.02
CA PRO A 49 -15.92 17.49 27.58
C PRO A 49 -14.47 17.78 27.18
N GLU A 50 -13.75 18.57 27.97
CA GLU A 50 -12.34 18.92 27.78
C GLU A 50 -11.42 17.70 27.99
N GLN A 51 -11.66 16.92 29.05
CA GLN A 51 -10.93 15.68 29.32
C GLN A 51 -11.18 14.64 28.22
N ARG A 52 -12.45 14.46 27.79
CA ARG A 52 -12.84 13.57 26.69
C ARG A 52 -12.10 13.97 25.41
N ALA A 53 -12.13 15.25 25.03
CA ALA A 53 -11.42 15.75 23.86
C ALA A 53 -9.91 15.47 23.92
N ALA A 54 -9.27 15.73 25.07
CA ALA A 54 -7.84 15.46 25.27
C ALA A 54 -7.50 13.96 25.17
N ILE A 55 -8.30 13.08 25.76
CA ILE A 55 -8.10 11.63 25.70
C ILE A 55 -8.30 11.11 24.26
N LEU A 56 -9.37 11.55 23.57
CA LEU A 56 -9.61 11.18 22.17
C LEU A 56 -8.45 11.61 21.25
N ALA A 57 -7.92 12.82 21.43
CA ALA A 57 -6.76 13.31 20.70
C ALA A 57 -5.48 12.51 21.00
N ALA A 58 -5.27 12.10 22.26
CA ALA A 58 -4.15 11.24 22.64
C ALA A 58 -4.24 9.83 22.00
N ILE A 59 -5.44 9.26 21.93
CA ILE A 59 -5.71 7.99 21.25
C ILE A 59 -5.44 8.12 19.74
N ASP A 60 -5.95 9.18 19.10
CA ASP A 60 -5.69 9.47 17.68
C ASP A 60 -4.20 9.59 17.37
N ALA A 61 -3.46 10.34 18.19
CA ALA A 61 -2.01 10.49 18.05
C ALA A 61 -1.26 9.16 18.28
N ALA A 62 -1.76 8.28 19.14
CA ALA A 62 -1.20 6.95 19.34
C ALA A 62 -1.46 6.03 18.13
N ILE A 63 -2.69 6.00 17.59
CA ILE A 63 -3.03 5.24 16.38
C ILE A 63 -2.24 5.74 15.18
N ALA A 64 -2.16 7.07 14.98
CA ALA A 64 -1.41 7.68 13.87
C ALA A 64 0.10 7.40 13.95
N ALA A 65 0.66 7.29 15.16
CA ALA A 65 2.06 6.93 15.39
C ALA A 65 2.31 5.41 15.42
N GLY A 66 1.31 4.57 15.13
CA GLY A 66 1.43 3.10 15.19
C GLY A 66 1.60 2.52 16.60
N ARG A 67 1.41 3.33 17.66
CA ARG A 67 1.50 2.92 19.07
C ARG A 67 0.20 2.25 19.53
N LEU A 68 -0.15 1.15 18.85
CA LEU A 68 -1.46 0.49 19.00
C LEU A 68 -1.71 -0.02 20.43
N ASP A 69 -0.67 -0.48 21.13
CA ASP A 69 -0.80 -0.90 22.54
C ASP A 69 -1.08 0.28 23.48
N SER A 70 -0.50 1.45 23.22
CA SER A 70 -0.81 2.67 23.97
C SER A 70 -2.28 3.10 23.74
N ALA A 71 -2.74 3.07 22.48
CA ALA A 71 -4.13 3.35 22.14
C ALA A 71 -5.10 2.36 22.81
N ARG A 72 -4.78 1.05 22.76
CA ARG A 72 -5.54 -0.03 23.40
C ARG A 72 -5.62 0.14 24.91
N SER A 73 -4.51 0.49 25.56
CA SER A 73 -4.46 0.74 27.00
C SER A 73 -5.28 1.96 27.41
N MET A 74 -5.25 3.06 26.63
CA MET A 74 -6.09 4.23 26.89
C MET A 74 -7.58 3.90 26.74
N ILE A 75 -7.99 3.31 25.60
CA ILE A 75 -9.39 2.91 25.36
C ILE A 75 -9.90 1.94 26.44
N GLY A 76 -9.12 0.92 26.79
CA GLY A 76 -9.50 -0.07 27.80
C GLY A 76 -9.67 0.50 29.22
N ARG A 77 -9.08 1.66 29.52
CA ARG A 77 -9.25 2.36 30.80
C ARG A 77 -10.41 3.37 30.78
N THR A 78 -10.81 3.87 29.61
CA THR A 78 -11.78 4.96 29.48
C THR A 78 -13.16 4.45 29.09
N LEU A 79 -13.26 3.53 28.14
CA LEU A 79 -14.54 3.02 27.61
C LEU A 79 -15.46 2.37 28.68
N PRO A 80 -14.96 1.67 29.73
CA PRO A 80 -15.83 1.15 30.79
C PRO A 80 -16.46 2.23 31.69
N ILE A 81 -15.94 3.47 31.64
CA ILE A 81 -16.31 4.59 32.52
C ILE A 81 -17.06 5.68 31.73
N ASP A 82 -16.66 5.89 30.47
CA ASP A 82 -17.33 6.75 29.49
C ASP A 82 -17.54 5.97 28.17
N PRO A 83 -18.65 5.23 28.02
CA PRO A 83 -18.92 4.38 26.86
C PRO A 83 -19.42 5.18 25.64
N SER A 84 -18.99 6.44 25.47
CA SER A 84 -19.53 7.35 24.47
C SER A 84 -19.28 6.89 23.02
N PRO A 85 -20.16 7.26 22.06
CA PRO A 85 -19.97 6.91 20.65
C PRO A 85 -18.62 7.37 20.08
N GLU A 86 -18.05 8.48 20.56
CA GLU A 86 -16.73 8.92 20.12
C GLU A 86 -15.60 7.98 20.58
N PHE A 87 -15.68 7.41 21.78
CA PHE A 87 -14.73 6.40 22.26
C PHE A 87 -14.90 5.06 21.53
N GLN A 88 -16.15 4.67 21.25
CA GLN A 88 -16.46 3.50 20.42
C GLN A 88 -15.89 3.65 19.01
N LEU A 89 -15.98 4.85 18.40
CA LEU A 89 -15.35 5.14 17.12
C LEU A 89 -13.82 4.98 17.16
N ARG A 90 -13.16 5.27 18.29
CA ARG A 90 -11.71 5.03 18.44
C ARG A 90 -11.37 3.56 18.63
N LEU A 91 -12.26 2.77 19.24
CA LEU A 91 -12.11 1.32 19.26
C LEU A 91 -12.18 0.74 17.84
N ALA A 92 -13.12 1.21 17.01
CA ALA A 92 -13.23 0.78 15.61
C ALA A 92 -12.02 1.19 14.74
N GLU A 93 -11.52 2.42 14.91
CA GLU A 93 -10.29 2.89 14.25
C GLU A 93 -9.05 2.12 14.73
N LEU A 94 -8.97 1.78 16.01
CA LEU A 94 -7.91 0.91 16.55
C LEU A 94 -7.99 -0.51 15.99
N ALA A 95 -9.18 -1.10 15.87
CA ALA A 95 -9.39 -2.41 15.27
C ALA A 95 -8.92 -2.41 13.81
N LEU A 96 -9.31 -1.39 13.02
CA LEU A 96 -8.90 -1.20 11.63
C LEU A 96 -7.37 -1.07 11.49
N ALA A 97 -6.75 -0.28 12.37
CA ALA A 97 -5.30 -0.08 12.42
C ALA A 97 -4.54 -1.35 12.88
N SER A 98 -5.13 -2.13 13.79
CA SER A 98 -4.59 -3.42 14.27
C SER A 98 -4.75 -4.56 13.27
N GLY A 99 -5.48 -4.35 12.17
CA GLY A 99 -5.74 -5.39 11.17
C GLY A 99 -6.96 -6.28 11.47
N ASP A 100 -7.74 -6.00 12.53
CA ASP A 100 -9.04 -6.62 12.74
C ASP A 100 -10.09 -5.94 11.86
N ILE A 101 -10.05 -6.26 10.56
CA ILE A 101 -10.92 -5.66 9.55
C ILE A 101 -12.38 -6.12 9.70
N ALA A 102 -12.61 -7.29 10.31
CA ALA A 102 -13.95 -7.83 10.53
C ALA A 102 -14.62 -7.13 11.72
N GLY A 103 -13.96 -7.06 12.88
CA GLY A 103 -14.45 -6.36 14.06
C GLY A 103 -14.65 -4.86 13.81
N ALA A 104 -13.67 -4.21 13.17
CA ALA A 104 -13.80 -2.81 12.77
C ALA A 104 -15.00 -2.58 11.85
N GLY A 105 -15.21 -3.44 10.86
CA GLY A 105 -16.34 -3.34 9.93
C GLY A 105 -17.70 -3.47 10.62
N ALA A 106 -17.82 -4.34 11.63
CA ALA A 106 -19.04 -4.45 12.43
C ALA A 106 -19.29 -3.18 13.26
N GLN A 107 -18.28 -2.71 14.00
CA GLN A 107 -18.37 -1.52 14.84
C GLN A 107 -18.68 -0.25 14.02
N PHE A 108 -18.06 -0.06 12.86
CA PHE A 108 -18.40 1.05 11.96
C PHE A 108 -19.80 0.94 11.36
N THR A 109 -20.37 -0.27 11.24
CA THR A 109 -21.76 -0.44 10.75
C THR A 109 -22.76 0.00 11.82
N GLU A 110 -22.51 -0.33 13.09
CA GLU A 110 -23.31 0.12 14.24
C GLU A 110 -23.22 1.64 14.42
N LEU A 111 -22.01 2.19 14.46
CA LEU A 111 -21.75 3.64 14.58
C LEU A 111 -22.25 4.48 13.39
N ALA A 112 -22.60 3.86 12.27
CA ALA A 112 -23.22 4.56 11.15
C ALA A 112 -24.68 4.97 11.42
N ALA A 113 -25.32 4.41 12.47
CA ALA A 113 -26.64 4.83 12.92
C ALA A 113 -26.60 6.14 13.73
N GLU A 114 -25.46 6.49 14.34
CA GLU A 114 -25.28 7.71 15.12
C GLU A 114 -25.10 8.93 14.20
N PRO A 115 -26.07 9.87 14.11
CA PRO A 115 -26.07 10.88 13.04
C PRO A 115 -24.84 11.80 13.03
N THR A 116 -24.28 12.10 14.22
CA THR A 116 -23.10 12.94 14.39
C THR A 116 -21.79 12.23 13.99
N LEU A 117 -21.79 10.90 13.92
CA LEU A 117 -20.61 10.09 13.56
C LEU A 117 -20.75 9.40 12.22
N ALA A 118 -21.96 9.35 11.64
CA ALA A 118 -22.29 8.59 10.43
C ALA A 118 -21.29 8.78 9.28
N ALA A 119 -20.90 10.02 8.95
CA ALA A 119 -19.92 10.28 7.89
C ALA A 119 -18.56 9.61 8.15
N ARG A 120 -18.07 9.70 9.39
CA ARG A 120 -16.79 9.15 9.82
C ARG A 120 -16.83 7.64 9.99
N ALA A 121 -17.95 7.10 10.45
CA ALA A 121 -18.22 5.67 10.52
C ALA A 121 -18.28 5.04 9.12
N GLN A 122 -18.98 5.68 8.17
CA GLN A 122 -19.03 5.27 6.76
C GLN A 122 -17.65 5.33 6.10
N GLN A 123 -16.81 6.34 6.41
CA GLN A 123 -15.41 6.35 5.97
C GLN A 123 -14.64 5.14 6.50
N GLY A 124 -14.78 4.83 7.80
CA GLY A 124 -14.14 3.67 8.43
C GLY A 124 -14.59 2.35 7.81
N LEU A 125 -15.90 2.19 7.60
CA LEU A 125 -16.51 1.03 6.92
C LEU A 125 -15.99 0.89 5.49
N GLY A 126 -15.95 1.98 4.72
CA GLY A 126 -15.42 1.99 3.36
C GLY A 126 -13.96 1.54 3.29
N LEU A 127 -13.11 2.01 4.21
CA LEU A 127 -11.73 1.56 4.36
C LEU A 127 -11.62 0.06 4.74
N ALA A 128 -12.48 -0.41 5.64
CA ALA A 128 -12.53 -1.83 6.02
C ALA A 128 -12.94 -2.72 4.83
N ARG A 129 -14.00 -2.35 4.10
CA ARG A 129 -14.45 -3.06 2.89
C ARG A 129 -13.40 -3.03 1.78
N LEU A 130 -12.68 -1.93 1.63
CA LEU A 130 -11.59 -1.79 0.66
C LEU A 130 -10.43 -2.75 0.98
N ARG A 131 -10.07 -2.89 2.27
CA ARG A 131 -9.07 -3.86 2.74
C ARG A 131 -9.54 -5.32 2.60
N GLN A 132 -10.85 -5.58 2.70
CA GLN A 132 -11.46 -6.87 2.37
C GLN A 132 -11.53 -7.15 0.85
N GLY A 133 -11.18 -6.18 -0.01
CA GLY A 133 -11.31 -6.30 -1.47
C GLY A 133 -12.75 -6.18 -1.99
N ASN A 134 -13.73 -5.89 -1.13
CA ASN A 134 -15.12 -5.67 -1.51
C ASN A 134 -15.30 -4.24 -2.07
N LEU A 135 -14.85 -4.04 -3.32
CA LEU A 135 -14.90 -2.75 -3.99
C LEU A 135 -16.31 -2.14 -4.10
N PRO A 136 -17.40 -2.88 -4.40
CA PRO A 136 -18.74 -2.30 -4.43
C PRO A 136 -19.17 -1.72 -3.07
N ALA A 137 -19.01 -2.48 -1.97
CA ALA A 137 -19.36 -2.00 -0.64
C ALA A 137 -18.44 -0.87 -0.16
N ALA A 138 -17.15 -0.91 -0.52
CA ALA A 138 -16.22 0.17 -0.27
C ALA A 138 -16.64 1.47 -0.98
N THR A 139 -17.04 1.37 -2.24
CA THR A 139 -17.51 2.52 -3.04
C THR A 139 -18.74 3.15 -2.39
N ALA A 140 -19.77 2.35 -2.08
CA ALA A 140 -21.00 2.85 -1.47
C ALA A 140 -20.75 3.60 -0.15
N ALA A 141 -19.93 3.03 0.75
CA ALA A 141 -19.62 3.64 2.04
C ALA A 141 -18.74 4.90 1.91
N ILE A 142 -17.76 4.93 0.99
CA ILE A 142 -16.93 6.12 0.74
C ILE A 142 -17.73 7.25 0.09
N GLU A 143 -18.63 6.97 -0.86
CA GLU A 143 -19.52 7.99 -1.42
C GLU A 143 -20.51 8.53 -0.37
N ALA A 144 -21.07 7.67 0.49
CA ALA A 144 -21.93 8.10 1.59
C ALA A 144 -21.19 9.01 2.59
N ALA A 145 -19.95 8.66 2.94
CA ALA A 145 -19.09 9.50 3.79
C ALA A 145 -18.82 10.88 3.17
N LEU A 146 -18.45 10.92 1.89
CA LEU A 146 -18.15 12.17 1.18
C LEU A 146 -19.39 13.03 0.88
N ALA A 147 -20.56 12.43 0.74
CA ALA A 147 -21.82 13.15 0.58
C ALA A 147 -22.26 13.84 1.89
N ALA A 148 -22.00 13.21 3.04
CA ALA A 148 -22.29 13.78 4.35
C ALA A 148 -21.22 14.78 4.81
N GLU A 149 -19.94 14.49 4.59
CA GLU A 149 -18.81 15.35 5.02
C GLU A 149 -17.72 15.41 3.91
N PRO A 150 -17.79 16.38 2.99
CA PRO A 150 -16.83 16.52 1.89
C PRO A 150 -15.38 16.79 2.31
N GLY A 151 -15.14 17.17 3.57
CA GLY A 151 -13.81 17.45 4.13
C GLY A 151 -12.97 16.21 4.47
N LEU A 152 -13.55 15.01 4.38
CA LEU A 152 -12.91 13.75 4.79
C LEU A 152 -11.76 13.33 3.86
N LEU A 153 -10.54 13.82 4.13
CA LEU A 153 -9.34 13.53 3.34
C LEU A 153 -9.01 12.03 3.21
N ARG A 154 -9.27 11.24 4.26
CA ARG A 154 -9.09 9.78 4.22
C ARG A 154 -10.09 9.12 3.27
N ALA A 155 -11.32 9.61 3.21
CA ALA A 155 -12.33 9.16 2.25
C ALA A 155 -11.97 9.56 0.80
N TRP A 156 -11.46 10.78 0.57
CA TRP A 156 -10.93 11.17 -0.75
C TRP A 156 -9.74 10.30 -1.20
N ASN A 157 -8.77 10.01 -0.33
CA ASN A 157 -7.69 9.09 -0.66
C ASN A 157 -8.22 7.66 -0.95
N ALA A 158 -9.22 7.19 -0.18
CA ALA A 158 -9.86 5.90 -0.44
C ALA A 158 -10.60 5.87 -1.79
N ARG A 159 -11.29 6.95 -2.17
CA ARG A 159 -11.93 7.12 -3.47
C ARG A 159 -10.90 7.03 -4.61
N GLY A 160 -9.73 7.64 -4.45
CA GLY A 160 -8.63 7.53 -5.41
C GLY A 160 -8.14 6.09 -5.58
N VAL A 161 -7.98 5.36 -4.47
CA VAL A 161 -7.62 3.94 -4.48
C VAL A 161 -8.70 3.07 -5.13
N ILE A 162 -9.97 3.32 -4.86
CA ILE A 162 -11.11 2.62 -5.48
C ILE A 162 -11.12 2.85 -7.00
N ALA A 163 -10.92 4.10 -7.43
CA ALA A 163 -10.83 4.47 -8.84
C ALA A 163 -9.63 3.80 -9.54
N ASP A 164 -8.45 3.75 -8.92
CA ASP A 164 -7.29 2.99 -9.46
C ASP A 164 -7.60 1.50 -9.64
N ARG A 165 -8.34 0.89 -8.69
CA ARG A 165 -8.77 -0.52 -8.77
C ARG A 165 -9.79 -0.75 -9.89
N GLN A 166 -10.63 0.24 -10.17
CA GLN A 166 -11.59 0.27 -11.27
C GLN A 166 -10.96 0.69 -12.61
N ARG A 167 -9.73 1.21 -12.59
CA ARG A 167 -9.01 1.83 -13.72
C ARG A 167 -9.64 3.14 -14.22
N ASP A 168 -10.43 3.81 -13.39
CA ASP A 168 -10.90 5.17 -13.63
C ASP A 168 -9.80 6.16 -13.26
N TRP A 169 -8.82 6.30 -14.15
CA TRP A 169 -7.66 7.17 -13.94
C TRP A 169 -8.03 8.66 -13.77
N PRO A 170 -9.01 9.22 -14.51
CA PRO A 170 -9.49 10.58 -14.26
C PRO A 170 -10.07 10.77 -12.85
N ALA A 171 -10.89 9.84 -12.35
CA ALA A 171 -11.41 9.91 -10.99
C ALA A 171 -10.31 9.74 -9.94
N ALA A 172 -9.33 8.87 -10.18
CA ALA A 172 -8.17 8.67 -9.31
C ALA A 172 -7.33 9.96 -9.18
N ASP A 173 -6.93 10.56 -10.30
CA ASP A 173 -6.17 11.83 -10.29
C ASP A 173 -6.96 12.96 -9.60
N LYS A 174 -8.28 13.08 -9.85
CA LYS A 174 -9.14 14.07 -9.18
C LYS A 174 -9.19 13.86 -7.66
N ALA A 175 -9.36 12.62 -7.21
CA ALA A 175 -9.48 12.30 -5.79
C ALA A 175 -8.16 12.51 -5.03
N TYR A 176 -7.01 12.13 -5.59
CA TYR A 176 -5.72 12.44 -4.99
C TYR A 176 -5.40 13.94 -5.03
N ALA A 177 -5.80 14.65 -6.09
CA ALA A 177 -5.65 16.11 -6.16
C ALA A 177 -6.48 16.83 -5.09
N ALA A 178 -7.69 16.36 -4.77
CA ALA A 178 -8.51 16.92 -3.69
C ALA A 178 -7.82 16.84 -2.33
N VAL A 179 -7.16 15.71 -2.01
CA VAL A 179 -6.35 15.60 -0.78
C VAL A 179 -5.16 16.56 -0.81
N LEU A 180 -4.41 16.56 -1.90
CA LEU A 180 -3.16 17.33 -2.01
C LEU A 180 -3.36 18.84 -2.16
N ALA A 181 -4.58 19.30 -2.45
CA ALA A 181 -4.95 20.71 -2.39
C ALA A 181 -5.12 21.22 -0.94
N ILE A 182 -5.47 20.34 0.00
CA ILE A 182 -5.72 20.66 1.41
C ILE A 182 -4.48 20.32 2.26
N ASP A 183 -3.88 19.15 2.03
CA ASP A 183 -2.60 18.73 2.60
C ASP A 183 -1.59 18.38 1.49
N PRO A 184 -0.82 19.37 0.99
CA PRO A 184 0.24 19.15 0.01
C PRO A 184 1.38 18.23 0.50
N ARG A 185 1.43 17.93 1.80
CA ARG A 185 2.43 17.08 2.45
C ARG A 185 1.90 15.70 2.82
N SER A 186 0.70 15.34 2.35
CA SER A 186 0.09 14.03 2.62
C SER A 186 0.90 12.91 1.98
N VAL A 187 1.73 12.23 2.80
CA VAL A 187 2.55 11.08 2.37
C VAL A 187 1.68 10.02 1.71
N ALA A 188 0.51 9.71 2.27
CA ALA A 188 -0.41 8.73 1.72
C ALA A 188 -0.90 9.11 0.31
N ALA A 189 -1.34 10.35 0.09
CA ALA A 189 -1.85 10.77 -1.21
C ALA A 189 -0.74 10.94 -2.26
N LEU A 190 0.45 11.42 -1.87
CA LEU A 190 1.63 11.45 -2.75
C LEU A 190 2.04 10.03 -3.17
N THR A 191 2.14 9.09 -2.21
CA THR A 191 2.54 7.71 -2.49
C THR A 191 1.50 6.97 -3.35
N ASN A 192 0.20 7.16 -3.07
CA ASN A 192 -0.87 6.54 -3.85
C ASN A 192 -1.00 7.15 -5.26
N ARG A 193 -0.85 8.48 -5.42
CA ARG A 193 -0.83 9.11 -6.76
C ARG A 193 0.42 8.71 -7.55
N GLY A 194 1.57 8.57 -6.90
CA GLY A 194 2.78 8.03 -7.51
C GLY A 194 2.64 6.56 -7.95
N TYR A 195 1.97 5.74 -7.14
CA TYR A 195 1.57 4.39 -7.51
C TYR A 195 0.63 4.39 -8.73
N SER A 196 -0.44 5.20 -8.71
CA SER A 196 -1.37 5.38 -9.83
C SER A 196 -0.68 5.80 -11.13
N ARG A 197 0.29 6.72 -11.04
CA ARG A 197 1.12 7.13 -12.18
C ARG A 197 2.01 6.00 -12.69
N SER A 198 2.55 5.18 -11.79
CA SER A 198 3.34 3.99 -12.14
C SER A 198 2.51 2.92 -12.86
N LEU A 199 1.25 2.69 -12.44
CA LEU A 199 0.31 1.80 -13.16
C LEU A 199 0.07 2.22 -14.62
N ARG A 200 0.20 3.53 -14.90
CA ARG A 200 -0.02 4.15 -16.21
C ARG A 200 1.27 4.41 -17.00
N ALA A 201 2.39 3.81 -16.56
CA ALA A 201 3.73 4.03 -17.10
C ALA A 201 4.23 5.49 -17.09
N LEU A 202 3.62 6.37 -16.29
CA LEU A 202 4.00 7.78 -16.13
C LEU A 202 5.17 7.93 -15.13
N TYR A 203 6.23 7.14 -15.31
CA TYR A 203 7.26 6.91 -14.28
C TYR A 203 7.99 8.16 -13.80
N ALA A 204 8.26 9.14 -14.68
CA ALA A 204 8.86 10.42 -14.27
C ALA A 204 7.92 11.21 -13.34
N LYS A 205 6.61 11.27 -13.65
CA LYS A 205 5.61 11.91 -12.79
C LYS A 205 5.35 11.12 -11.49
N ALA A 206 5.56 9.81 -11.51
CA ALA A 206 5.52 8.97 -10.32
C ALA A 206 6.72 9.26 -9.41
N GLU A 207 7.92 9.32 -9.97
CA GLU A 207 9.14 9.68 -9.22
C GLU A 207 9.03 11.05 -8.55
N THR A 208 8.42 12.06 -9.20
CA THR A 208 8.17 13.37 -8.57
C THR A 208 7.35 13.25 -7.28
N ASP A 209 6.20 12.57 -7.33
CA ASP A 209 5.33 12.41 -6.16
C ASP A 209 5.99 11.54 -5.08
N LEU A 210 6.66 10.45 -5.49
CA LEU A 210 7.27 9.49 -4.58
C LEU A 210 8.54 10.03 -3.92
N ALA A 211 9.32 10.87 -4.61
CA ALA A 211 10.44 11.58 -4.02
C ALA A 211 9.97 12.65 -3.03
N ALA A 212 8.87 13.35 -3.32
CA ALA A 212 8.25 14.28 -2.37
C ALA A 212 7.76 13.54 -1.11
N ALA A 213 7.10 12.39 -1.25
CA ALA A 213 6.70 11.54 -0.13
C ALA A 213 7.90 11.03 0.69
N ALA A 214 8.94 10.53 0.02
CA ALA A 214 10.16 10.01 0.68
C ALA A 214 10.98 11.10 1.39
N ALA A 215 10.85 12.37 0.99
CA ALA A 215 11.45 13.51 1.70
C ALA A 215 10.68 13.89 2.98
N ILE A 216 9.43 13.46 3.12
CA ILE A 216 8.55 13.74 4.27
C ILE A 216 8.60 12.58 5.28
N ASP A 217 8.58 11.34 4.79
CA ASP A 217 8.81 10.11 5.55
C ASP A 217 9.83 9.20 4.83
N PRO A 218 11.14 9.36 5.14
CA PRO A 218 12.20 8.52 4.58
C PRO A 218 12.13 7.04 5.01
N ALA A 219 11.42 6.72 6.10
CA ALA A 219 11.31 5.38 6.65
C ALA A 219 10.17 4.56 6.00
N SER A 220 9.30 5.20 5.22
CA SER A 220 8.19 4.56 4.52
C SER A 220 8.66 3.53 3.48
N SER A 221 8.69 2.25 3.86
CA SER A 221 9.13 1.15 2.98
C SER A 221 8.29 1.05 1.69
N ILE A 222 6.97 1.27 1.77
CA ILE A 222 6.06 1.33 0.62
C ILE A 222 6.51 2.43 -0.36
N THR A 223 6.79 3.63 0.16
CA THR A 223 7.20 4.78 -0.66
C THR A 223 8.56 4.54 -1.31
N GLN A 224 9.53 4.02 -0.55
CA GLN A 224 10.87 3.72 -1.06
C GLN A 224 10.84 2.63 -2.13
N THR A 225 10.07 1.55 -1.94
CA THR A 225 9.89 0.48 -2.94
C THR A 225 9.25 1.01 -4.22
N ASN A 226 8.18 1.82 -4.11
CA ASN A 226 7.53 2.43 -5.27
C ASN A 226 8.47 3.43 -5.99
N LEU A 227 9.23 4.25 -5.26
CA LEU A 227 10.20 5.20 -5.83
C LEU A 227 11.31 4.48 -6.62
N ARG A 228 11.85 3.41 -6.02
CA ARG A 228 12.82 2.49 -6.62
C ARG A 228 12.30 1.84 -7.89
N PHE A 229 11.05 1.35 -7.86
CA PHE A 229 10.39 0.83 -9.06
C PHE A 229 10.25 1.90 -10.15
N ALA A 230 9.77 3.10 -9.82
CA ALA A 230 9.61 4.20 -10.78
C ALA A 230 10.94 4.62 -11.42
N ARG A 231 12.05 4.65 -10.67
CA ARG A 231 13.41 4.88 -11.20
C ARG A 231 13.89 3.74 -12.10
N ALA A 232 13.73 2.50 -11.66
CA ALA A 232 14.16 1.33 -12.42
C ALA A 232 13.35 1.16 -13.72
N MET A 233 12.06 1.51 -13.74
CA MET A 233 11.26 1.51 -14.97
C MET A 233 11.69 2.58 -15.99
N GLN A 234 12.43 3.61 -15.56
CA GLN A 234 13.11 4.57 -16.43
C GLN A 234 14.51 4.08 -16.89
N GLY A 235 14.91 2.84 -16.56
CA GLY A 235 16.25 2.30 -16.83
C GLY A 235 17.35 2.78 -15.86
N ARG A 236 17.01 3.64 -14.89
CA ARG A 236 17.95 4.22 -13.91
C ARG A 236 18.21 3.25 -12.76
N TYR A 237 18.74 2.06 -13.08
CA TYR A 237 18.88 0.96 -12.11
C TYR A 237 19.82 1.28 -10.94
N ARG A 238 20.95 1.94 -11.18
CA ARG A 238 21.89 2.32 -10.11
C ARG A 238 21.25 3.28 -9.13
N ASP A 239 20.60 4.33 -9.63
CA ASP A 239 19.86 5.33 -8.84
C ASP A 239 18.66 4.73 -8.10
N ALA A 240 18.04 3.69 -8.67
CA ALA A 240 16.98 2.97 -8.00
C ALA A 240 17.45 2.30 -6.70
N PHE A 241 18.73 1.90 -6.58
CA PHE A 241 19.29 1.36 -5.33
C PHE A 241 20.37 2.19 -4.64
N SER A 242 20.53 3.46 -5.01
CA SER A 242 21.22 4.42 -4.15
C SER A 242 20.48 4.55 -2.81
N GLY A 243 21.22 4.47 -1.69
CA GLY A 243 20.67 4.60 -0.34
C GLY A 243 20.15 3.31 0.31
N SER A 244 20.22 2.15 -0.37
CA SER A 244 19.93 0.85 0.25
C SER A 244 20.88 0.52 1.40
N THR A 245 20.35 0.02 2.52
CA THR A 245 21.18 -0.48 3.64
C THR A 245 21.59 -1.93 3.38
N LYS A 246 22.52 -2.48 4.18
CA LYS A 246 22.93 -3.89 4.08
C LYS A 246 21.74 -4.84 4.26
N GLU A 247 20.79 -4.46 5.10
CA GLU A 247 19.59 -5.20 5.48
C GLU A 247 18.51 -5.15 4.39
N THR A 248 18.37 -4.03 3.68
CA THR A 248 17.35 -3.88 2.62
C THR A 248 17.85 -4.28 1.22
N LEU A 249 19.17 -4.28 0.99
CA LEU A 249 19.78 -4.41 -0.34
C LEU A 249 19.28 -5.62 -1.15
N ALA A 250 19.00 -6.78 -0.53
CA ALA A 250 18.48 -7.95 -1.25
C ALA A 250 17.08 -7.71 -1.84
N ASN A 251 16.14 -7.22 -1.02
CA ASN A 251 14.77 -6.88 -1.45
C ASN A 251 14.76 -5.74 -2.48
N ASP A 252 15.64 -4.78 -2.26
CA ASP A 252 15.84 -3.62 -3.12
C ASP A 252 16.35 -4.02 -4.51
N LEU A 253 17.34 -4.91 -4.59
CA LEU A 253 17.84 -5.45 -5.86
C LEU A 253 16.78 -6.33 -6.54
N ASN A 254 15.96 -7.08 -5.80
CA ASN A 254 14.85 -7.85 -6.37
C ASN A 254 13.79 -6.92 -7.02
N THR A 255 13.49 -5.76 -6.41
CA THR A 255 12.63 -4.72 -7.01
C THR A 255 13.23 -4.20 -8.33
N VAL A 256 14.53 -3.91 -8.35
CA VAL A 256 15.23 -3.43 -9.55
C VAL A 256 15.28 -4.49 -10.66
N GLY A 257 15.57 -5.75 -10.31
CA GLY A 257 15.56 -6.87 -11.25
C GLY A 257 14.18 -7.13 -11.86
N PHE A 258 13.11 -7.00 -11.08
CA PHE A 258 11.74 -7.11 -11.58
C PHE A 258 11.39 -5.98 -12.55
N ALA A 259 11.78 -4.74 -12.25
CA ALA A 259 11.58 -3.61 -13.16
C ALA A 259 12.41 -3.76 -14.45
N ALA A 260 13.64 -4.27 -14.38
CA ALA A 260 14.44 -4.61 -15.56
C ALA A 260 13.77 -5.69 -16.42
N MET A 261 13.27 -6.76 -15.80
CA MET A 261 12.51 -7.81 -16.49
C MET A 261 11.24 -7.25 -17.16
N ALA A 262 10.50 -6.37 -16.48
CA ALA A 262 9.29 -5.74 -17.01
C ALA A 262 9.55 -4.81 -18.21
N ARG A 263 10.77 -4.24 -18.30
CA ARG A 263 11.24 -3.47 -19.46
C ARG A 263 11.75 -4.34 -20.62
N GLY A 264 12.02 -5.63 -20.38
CA GLY A 264 12.68 -6.52 -21.33
C GLY A 264 14.22 -6.50 -21.25
N ASP A 265 14.79 -5.78 -20.29
CA ASP A 265 16.23 -5.67 -20.06
C ASP A 265 16.74 -6.91 -19.29
N THR A 266 16.72 -8.07 -19.97
CA THR A 266 16.84 -9.41 -19.35
C THR A 266 18.20 -9.69 -18.69
N GLU A 267 19.29 -9.21 -19.27
CA GLU A 267 20.64 -9.36 -18.70
C GLU A 267 20.80 -8.56 -17.40
N ALA A 268 20.25 -7.35 -17.36
CA ALA A 268 20.20 -6.54 -16.15
C ALA A 268 19.32 -7.22 -15.08
N ALA A 269 18.17 -7.77 -15.48
CA ALA A 269 17.30 -8.51 -14.58
C ALA A 269 17.99 -9.73 -13.94
N GLU A 270 18.64 -10.58 -14.74
CA GLU A 270 19.40 -11.74 -14.24
C GLU A 270 20.54 -11.30 -13.30
N THR A 271 21.26 -10.23 -13.65
CA THR A 271 22.31 -9.64 -12.80
C THR A 271 21.77 -9.22 -11.41
N TYR A 272 20.66 -8.48 -11.38
CA TYR A 272 20.10 -7.99 -10.11
C TYR A 272 19.44 -9.09 -9.28
N PHE A 273 18.78 -10.07 -9.89
CA PHE A 273 18.24 -11.21 -9.16
C PHE A 273 19.35 -12.12 -8.60
N ASN A 274 20.41 -12.40 -9.38
CA ASN A 274 21.56 -13.18 -8.89
C ASN A 274 22.23 -12.51 -7.69
N ARG A 275 22.40 -11.18 -7.74
CA ARG A 275 22.95 -10.40 -6.62
C ARG A 275 22.01 -10.35 -5.41
N ALA A 276 20.70 -10.29 -5.63
CA ALA A 276 19.71 -10.39 -4.54
C ALA A 276 19.80 -11.74 -3.83
N MET A 277 19.87 -12.86 -4.59
CA MET A 277 20.04 -14.20 -4.02
C MET A 277 21.36 -14.36 -3.28
N SER A 278 22.48 -13.84 -3.80
CA SER A 278 23.79 -13.98 -3.15
C SER A 278 23.90 -13.26 -1.80
N LEU A 279 23.01 -12.30 -1.53
CA LEU A 279 22.93 -11.55 -0.28
C LEU A 279 21.98 -12.17 0.74
N ASN A 280 21.10 -13.09 0.33
CA ASN A 280 20.14 -13.74 1.22
C ASN A 280 20.63 -15.13 1.61
N THR A 281 21.07 -15.29 2.86
CA THR A 281 21.57 -16.56 3.40
C THR A 281 20.46 -17.60 3.65
N ARG A 282 19.19 -17.21 3.47
CA ARG A 282 18.05 -18.13 3.30
C ARG A 282 17.55 -18.05 1.86
N PHE A 283 17.17 -19.21 1.30
CA PHE A 283 16.66 -19.33 -0.07
C PHE A 283 15.49 -18.37 -0.35
N ASP A 284 15.72 -17.39 -1.22
CA ASP A 284 14.69 -16.47 -1.68
C ASP A 284 13.87 -17.08 -2.83
N ARG A 285 12.72 -17.66 -2.46
CA ARG A 285 11.75 -18.27 -3.40
C ARG A 285 11.20 -17.26 -4.43
N VAL A 286 11.19 -15.96 -4.13
CA VAL A 286 10.73 -14.93 -5.07
C VAL A 286 11.83 -14.66 -6.09
N ALA A 287 13.05 -14.35 -5.67
CA ALA A 287 14.16 -14.13 -6.60
C ALA A 287 14.44 -15.35 -7.49
N TRP A 288 14.47 -16.56 -6.91
CA TRP A 288 14.73 -17.81 -7.65
C TRP A 288 13.73 -18.05 -8.78
N ALA A 289 12.42 -17.98 -8.51
CA ALA A 289 11.41 -18.20 -9.54
C ALA A 289 11.19 -16.99 -10.49
N ASN A 290 11.77 -15.81 -10.21
CA ASN A 290 11.87 -14.74 -11.21
C ASN A 290 12.94 -15.11 -12.26
N ILE A 291 14.07 -15.67 -11.82
CA ILE A 291 15.12 -16.18 -12.71
C ILE A 291 14.62 -17.37 -13.53
N GLU A 292 13.92 -18.32 -12.92
CA GLU A 292 13.41 -19.50 -13.64
C GLU A 292 12.36 -19.13 -14.72
N TYR A 293 11.53 -18.11 -14.42
CA TYR A 293 10.67 -17.49 -15.42
C TYR A 293 11.48 -16.87 -16.57
N LEU A 294 12.51 -16.08 -16.27
CA LEU A 294 13.35 -15.44 -17.28
C LEU A 294 14.11 -16.46 -18.16
N ARG A 295 14.63 -17.54 -17.57
CA ARG A 295 15.35 -18.62 -18.27
C ARG A 295 14.44 -19.44 -19.18
N SER A 296 13.24 -19.80 -18.73
CA SER A 296 12.27 -20.54 -19.56
C SER A 296 11.79 -19.73 -20.77
N HIS A 297 11.64 -18.41 -20.63
CA HIS A 297 11.26 -17.52 -21.73
C HIS A 297 12.43 -17.22 -22.69
N ARG A 298 13.68 -17.23 -22.19
CA ARG A 298 14.87 -17.14 -23.05
C ARG A 298 15.05 -18.39 -23.93
N LYS A 299 14.80 -19.59 -23.40
CA LYS A 299 14.82 -20.83 -24.20
C LYS A 299 13.78 -20.83 -25.32
N THR A 300 12.56 -20.36 -25.07
CA THR A 300 11.49 -20.31 -26.08
C THR A 300 11.65 -19.18 -27.11
N GLN A 301 12.51 -18.17 -26.87
CA GLN A 301 12.86 -17.16 -27.88
C GLN A 301 14.09 -17.54 -28.72
N LEU A 302 14.98 -18.39 -28.20
CA LEU A 302 16.21 -18.80 -28.89
C LEU A 302 16.04 -20.05 -29.76
N ASP A 303 14.90 -20.73 -29.71
CA ASP A 303 14.68 -21.99 -30.42
C ASP A 303 13.36 -21.99 -31.23
N PRO A 304 13.36 -21.43 -32.45
CA PRO A 304 12.23 -21.50 -33.38
C PRO A 304 11.93 -22.93 -33.88
N ASP A 305 12.92 -23.83 -33.86
CA ASP A 305 12.86 -25.14 -34.51
C ASP A 305 12.38 -26.27 -33.57
N SER A 306 12.47 -26.08 -32.25
CA SER A 306 11.95 -27.01 -31.23
C SER A 306 10.46 -27.34 -31.37
N VAL A 307 9.67 -26.48 -32.00
CA VAL A 307 8.24 -26.70 -32.27
C VAL A 307 8.02 -27.64 -33.47
N LEU A 308 9.01 -27.81 -34.35
CA LEU A 308 8.92 -28.64 -35.57
C LEU A 308 9.69 -29.97 -35.47
N ALA A 309 10.49 -30.17 -34.42
CA ALA A 309 11.24 -31.40 -34.17
C ALA A 309 10.49 -32.44 -33.29
N GLY A 310 9.21 -32.19 -32.97
CA GLY A 310 8.43 -32.99 -32.01
C GLY A 310 7.60 -34.15 -32.59
N ASP A 311 7.43 -34.26 -33.91
CA ASP A 311 6.66 -35.35 -34.54
C ASP A 311 7.25 -35.79 -35.88
N ARG A 312 8.21 -36.71 -35.81
CA ARG A 312 8.59 -37.60 -36.92
C ARG A 312 8.71 -39.02 -36.40
N SER A 313 7.56 -39.67 -36.25
CA SER A 313 7.50 -41.12 -36.07
C SER A 313 8.26 -41.84 -37.20
N PRO A 314 9.16 -42.80 -36.92
CA PRO A 314 9.85 -43.55 -37.96
C PRO A 314 8.85 -44.44 -38.71
N GLY A 315 8.71 -44.20 -40.01
CA GLY A 315 7.85 -45.01 -40.88
C GLY A 315 8.29 -46.47 -40.96
N PRO A 316 7.36 -47.42 -41.20
CA PRO A 316 7.66 -48.85 -41.17
C PRO A 316 8.62 -49.24 -42.31
N THR A 317 9.68 -49.98 -41.96
CA THR A 317 10.58 -50.60 -42.94
C THR A 317 9.83 -51.69 -43.73
N PRO A 318 9.93 -51.71 -45.07
CA PRO A 318 9.31 -52.77 -45.87
C PRO A 318 10.08 -54.08 -45.68
N ARG A 319 9.37 -55.15 -45.32
CA ARG A 319 9.93 -56.51 -45.36
C ARG A 319 10.03 -56.99 -46.80
N ARG A 320 11.16 -57.64 -47.12
CA ARG A 320 11.26 -58.62 -48.20
C ARG A 320 10.91 -60.01 -47.66
#